data_AF-A0A319EDX5-F1
#
_entry.id   AF-A0A319EDX5-F1
#
_cell.length_a   1.000
_cell.length_b   1.000
_cell.length_c   1.000
_cell.angle_alpha   90.00
_cell.angle_beta   90.00
_cell.angle_gamma   90.00
#
_symmetry.space_group_name_H-M   'P 1'
#
loop_
_entity.id
_entity.type
_entity.pdbx_description
1 polymer ?
#
loop_
_entity_poly.entity_id
_entity_poly.type
_entity_poly.pdbx_seq_one_letter_code
_entity_poly.pdbx_strand_id
1 'polypeptide(L)' 'MPTVMVTVNEGAPPQAYEEAKEKFSDGGIIVNEAEYFKRFYVQYKVVPAYVSGNHTHLTVEHDQEVKTQ' A
#
# COMPACT_ATOMS: atom_id res chain seq x y z
N MET A 1 -15.16 -0.55 1.57
CA MET A 1 -13.94 -0.64 2.41
C MET A 1 -12.89 0.19 1.72
N PRO A 2 -12.24 1.17 2.38
CA PRO A 2 -11.19 1.97 1.76
C PRO A 2 -10.04 1.08 1.28
N THR A 3 -9.64 1.29 0.03
CA THR A 3 -8.46 0.64 -0.56
C THR A 3 -7.30 1.61 -0.52
N VAL A 4 -6.13 1.08 -0.19
CA VAL A 4 -4.87 1.80 -0.19
C VAL A 4 -3.89 1.06 -1.08
N MET A 5 -3.23 1.81 -1.95
CA MET A 5 -2.19 1.33 -2.82
C MET A 5 -0.83 1.63 -2.21
N VAL A 6 -0.02 0.59 -2.04
CA VAL A 6 1.34 0.69 -1.52
C VAL A 6 2.29 0.36 -2.66
N THR A 7 3.21 1.26 -2.94
CA THR A 7 4.23 1.10 -3.98
C THR A 7 5.61 1.20 -3.34
N VAL A 8 6.47 0.23 -3.60
CA VAL A 8 7.85 0.24 -3.12
C VAL A 8 8.72 1.01 -4.11
N ASN A 9 9.44 2.03 -3.65
CA ASN A 9 10.26 2.88 -4.52
C ASN A 9 11.52 2.14 -5.01
N GLU A 10 12.06 2.54 -6.17
CA GLU A 10 13.18 1.84 -6.86
C GLU A 10 14.51 1.79 -6.09
N GLY A 11 14.64 2.54 -4.99
CA GLY A 11 15.81 2.51 -4.09
C GLY A 11 15.64 1.66 -2.83
N ALA A 12 14.50 0.99 -2.66
CA ALA A 12 14.24 0.17 -1.48
C ALA A 12 14.99 -1.17 -1.53
N PRO A 13 15.40 -1.73 -0.38
CA PRO A 13 15.99 -3.06 -0.33
C PRO A 13 15.02 -4.11 -0.89
N PRO A 14 15.53 -5.23 -1.44
CA PRO A 14 14.68 -6.27 -2.03
C PRO A 14 13.65 -6.84 -1.05
N GLN A 15 13.96 -6.82 0.25
CA GLN A 15 13.09 -7.27 1.35
C GLN A 15 11.96 -6.28 1.67
N ALA A 16 12.06 -5.01 1.24
CA ALA A 16 11.08 -3.98 1.60
C ALA A 16 9.66 -4.29 1.10
N TYR A 17 9.53 -5.02 -0.01
CA TYR A 17 8.22 -5.41 -0.53
C TYR A 17 7.54 -6.44 0.38
N GLU A 18 8.28 -7.45 0.82
CA GLU A 18 7.77 -8.49 1.72
C GLU A 18 7.47 -7.90 3.12
N GLU A 19 8.38 -7.08 3.65
CA GLU A 19 8.18 -6.38 4.93
C GLU A 19 6.97 -5.44 4.90
N ALA A 20 6.79 -4.70 3.79
CA ALA A 20 5.63 -3.86 3.62
C ALA A 20 4.34 -4.70 3.53
N LYS A 21 4.35 -5.81 2.80
CA LYS A 21 3.17 -6.70 2.74
C LYS A 21 2.79 -7.20 4.13
N GLU A 22 3.75 -7.71 4.90
CA GLU A 22 3.49 -8.20 6.24
C GLU A 22 2.91 -7.09 7.12
N LYS A 23 3.56 -5.92 7.14
CA LYS A 23 3.13 -4.76 7.93
C LYS A 23 1.74 -4.26 7.57
N PHE A 24 1.42 -4.17 6.28
CA PHE A 24 0.13 -3.64 5.82
C PHE A 24 -0.97 -4.72 5.83
N SER A 25 -0.62 -6.00 5.79
CA SER A 25 -1.58 -7.10 6.00
C SER A 25 -2.07 -7.20 7.45
N ASP A 26 -1.35 -6.62 8.42
CA ASP A 26 -1.78 -6.53 9.81
C ASP A 26 -2.96 -5.55 9.95
N GLY A 27 -4.18 -6.10 9.94
CA GLY A 27 -5.43 -5.35 9.99
C GLY A 27 -6.04 -4.98 8.64
N GLY A 28 -5.42 -5.40 7.54
CA GLY A 28 -5.90 -5.18 6.16
C GLY A 28 -5.92 -6.47 5.34
N ILE A 29 -6.66 -6.46 4.23
CA ILE A 29 -6.70 -7.58 3.29
C ILE A 29 -6.03 -7.13 2.00
N ILE A 30 -4.96 -7.82 1.60
CA ILE A 30 -4.35 -7.60 0.29
C ILE A 30 -5.34 -8.10 -0.77
N VAL A 31 -5.80 -7.21 -1.64
CA VAL A 31 -6.81 -7.51 -2.67
C VAL A 31 -6.22 -7.62 -4.07
N ASN A 32 -5.03 -7.04 -4.30
CA ASN A 32 -4.35 -7.11 -5.59
C ASN A 32 -2.85 -6.89 -5.41
N GLU A 33 -2.05 -7.51 -6.27
CA GLU A 33 -0.58 -7.48 -6.23
C GLU A 33 0.00 -7.34 -7.64
N ALA A 34 1.03 -6.51 -7.75
CA ALA A 34 1.78 -6.29 -8.97
C ALA A 34 3.27 -6.36 -8.64
N GLU A 35 3.79 -7.59 -8.55
CA GLU A 35 5.18 -7.87 -8.17
C GLU A 35 6.19 -7.20 -9.11
N TYR A 36 5.90 -7.15 -10.40
CA TYR A 36 6.75 -6.48 -11.39
C TYR A 36 6.98 -4.99 -11.07
N PHE A 37 5.94 -4.31 -10.57
CA PHE A 37 6.00 -2.91 -10.17
C PHE A 37 6.22 -2.73 -8.66
N LYS A 38 6.47 -3.84 -7.93
CA LYS A 38 6.56 -3.88 -6.46
C LYS A 38 5.44 -3.08 -5.78
N ARG A 39 4.22 -3.32 -6.24
CA ARG A 39 2.99 -2.64 -5.79
C ARG A 39 1.99 -3.65 -5.25
N PHE A 40 1.23 -3.26 -4.23
CA PHE A 40 0.09 -4.04 -3.76
C PHE A 40 -1.04 -3.13 -3.27
N TYR A 41 -2.25 -3.65 -3.28
CA TYR A 41 -3.46 -2.96 -2.84
C TYR A 41 -4.00 -3.65 -1.60
N VAL A 42 -4.26 -2.86 -0.56
CA VAL A 42 -4.80 -3.34 0.71
C VAL A 42 -6.12 -2.67 1.01
N GLN A 43 -7.14 -3.47 1.29
CA GLN A 43 -8.40 -2.99 1.83
C GLN A 43 -8.40 -3.05 3.35
N TYR A 44 -8.73 -1.92 3.96
CA TYR A 44 -8.94 -1.82 5.39
C TYR A 44 -10.42 -1.62 5.69
N LYS A 45 -10.89 -2.12 6.85
CA LYS A 45 -12.20 -1.70 7.37
C LYS A 45 -12.17 -0.24 7.83
N VAL A 46 -11.08 0.15 8.47
CA VAL A 46 -10.73 1.51 8.87
C VAL A 46 -9.25 1.70 8.58
N VAL A 47 -8.87 2.73 7.81
CA VAL A 47 -7.46 2.94 7.45
C VAL A 47 -6.66 3.28 8.71
N PRO A 48 -5.57 2.54 9.02
CA PRO A 48 -4.73 2.83 10.17
C PRO A 48 -3.99 4.16 10.03
N ALA A 49 -3.77 4.88 11.12
CA ALA A 49 -3.02 6.14 11.09
C ALA A 49 -1.57 5.98 10.58
N TYR A 50 -0.96 4.79 10.78
CA TYR A 50 0.38 4.51 10.29
C TYR A 50 0.48 4.43 8.76
N VAL A 51 -0.64 4.22 8.08
CA VAL A 51 -0.74 4.15 6.61
C VAL A 51 -0.71 5.56 6.00
N SER A 52 -1.20 6.57 6.72
CA SER A 52 -1.17 7.96 6.26
C SER A 52 0.12 8.71 6.60
N GLY A 53 1.18 7.99 7.01
CA GLY A 53 2.47 8.56 7.38
C GLY A 53 3.42 8.75 6.20
N ASN A 54 4.51 9.49 6.42
CA ASN A 54 5.63 9.52 5.49
C ASN A 54 6.45 8.23 5.63
N HIS A 55 6.58 7.46 4.55
CA HIS A 55 7.41 6.26 4.50
C HIS A 55 8.64 6.54 3.62
N THR A 56 9.84 6.28 4.14
CA THR A 56 11.11 6.60 3.44
C THR A 56 11.27 5.85 2.11
N HIS A 57 10.72 4.64 2.01
CA HIS A 57 10.89 3.74 0.86
C HIS A 57 9.57 3.29 0.22
N LEU A 58 8.44 3.77 0.75
CA LEU A 58 7.11 3.39 0.28
C LEU A 58 6.33 4.64 -0.11
N THR A 59 5.55 4.51 -1.16
CA THR A 59 4.55 5.48 -1.54
C THR A 59 3.19 4.86 -1.23
N VAL A 60 2.40 5.55 -0.41
CA VAL A 60 1.10 5.09 0.04
C VAL A 60 0.05 6.05 -0.48
N GLU A 61 -0.86 5.55 -1.32
CA GLU A 61 -1.89 6.33 -1.98
C GLU A 61 -3.25 5.75 -1.64
N HIS A 62 -4.17 6.59 -1.16
CA HIS A 62 -5.55 6.18 -0.97
C HIS A 62 -6.22 6.11 -2.34
N ASP A 63 -6.89 4.99 -2.63
CA ASP A 63 -7.68 4.84 -3.84
C ASP A 63 -8.87 5.80 -3.74
N GLN A 64 -8.79 6.91 -4.47
CA GLN A 64 -9.83 7.93 -4.52
C GLN A 64 -10.70 7.72 -5.76
N GLU A 65 -12.01 7.81 -5.57
CA GLU A 65 -12.97 7.79 -6.68
C GLU A 65 -12.74 9.04 -7.56
N VAL A 66 -12.26 8.83 -8.79
CA VAL A 66 -12.12 9.90 -9.78
C VAL A 66 -13.50 10.19 -10.35
N LYS A 67 -14.08 11.34 -9.98
CA LYS A 67 -15.32 11.82 -10.60
C LYS A 67 -14.99 12.48 -11.94
N THR A 68 -15.40 11.88 -13.04
CA THR A 68 -15.34 12.49 -14.37
C THR A 68 -16.41 13.58 -14.49
N GLN A 69 -16.02 14.75 -15.03
CA GLN A 69 -16.95 15.85 -15.34
C GLN A 69 -17.92 15.52 -16.46
#